data_AF-A0A660KN63-F1
#
_entry.id   AF-A0A660KN63-F1
#
_cell.length_a   1.000
_cell.length_b   1.000
_cell.length_c   1.000
_cell.angle_alpha   90.00
_cell.angle_beta   90.00
_cell.angle_gamma   90.00
#
_symmetry.space_group_name_H-M   'P 1'
#
loop_
_entity.id
_entity.type
_entity.pdbx_description
1 polymer ?
#
loop_
_entity_poly.entity_id
_entity_poly.type
_entity_poly.pdbx_seq_one_letter_code
_entity_poly.pdbx_strand_id
1 'polypeptide(L)'
;MGIPAFYIWLVDRYPIAVVSTIEDEPPVMDTTRLNPNGDESDNLDLDMNSIVPPYFLPDGLPPPKSYKDVFLAVFNYIDRIFSIVRPRKLLYLAIGPSLELFSKIKL
;
A
#
# COMPACT_ATOMS: atom_id res chain seq x y z
N MET A 1 18.49 14.25 -2.37
CA MET A 1 17.21 14.65 -1.74
C MET A 1 16.50 13.38 -1.29
N GLY A 2 16.04 13.30 -0.04
CA GLY A 2 15.24 12.15 0.43
C GLY A 2 13.76 12.28 0.03
N ILE A 3 12.98 11.20 0.21
CA ILE A 3 11.54 11.17 -0.12
C ILE A 3 10.77 12.36 0.48
N PRO A 4 10.94 12.74 1.77
CA PRO A 4 10.19 13.86 2.35
C PRO A 4 10.47 15.21 1.66
N ALA A 5 11.74 15.48 1.35
CA ALA A 5 12.13 16.73 0.68
C ALA A 5 11.59 16.80 -0.75
N PHE A 6 11.56 15.67 -1.46
CA PHE A 6 10.97 15.59 -2.80
C PHE A 6 9.45 15.78 -2.76
N TYR A 7 8.76 15.16 -1.81
CA TYR A 7 7.32 15.32 -1.64
C TYR A 7 6.93 16.77 -1.35
N ILE A 8 7.64 17.45 -0.44
CA ILE A 8 7.41 18.86 -0.13
C ILE A 8 7.58 19.72 -1.40
N TRP A 9 8.69 19.52 -2.12
CA TRP A 9 8.94 20.24 -3.37
C TRP A 9 7.83 20.01 -4.42
N LEU A 10 7.32 18.78 -4.55
CA LEU A 10 6.24 18.44 -5.48
C LEU A 10 4.94 19.18 -5.13
N VAL A 11 4.54 19.15 -3.86
CA VAL A 11 3.30 19.78 -3.38
C VAL A 11 3.37 21.30 -3.51
N ASP A 12 4.51 21.91 -3.14
CA ASP A 12 4.71 23.34 -3.25
C ASP A 12 4.67 23.81 -4.71
N ARG A 13 5.20 23.00 -5.63
CA ARG A 13 5.27 23.34 -7.05
C ARG A 13 3.98 23.05 -7.81
N TYR A 14 3.27 21.98 -7.45
CA TYR A 14 2.09 21.46 -8.13
C TYR A 14 1.00 21.08 -7.10
N PRO A 15 0.30 22.07 -6.52
CA PRO A 15 -0.61 21.83 -5.39
C PRO A 15 -1.80 20.92 -5.73
N ILE A 16 -2.18 20.81 -7.00
CA ILE A 16 -3.25 19.92 -7.47
C ILE A 16 -2.81 18.46 -7.67
N ALA A 17 -1.50 18.17 -7.55
CA ALA A 17 -0.96 16.81 -7.75
C ALA A 17 -1.31 15.86 -6.60
N VAL A 18 -1.75 16.39 -5.45
CA VAL A 18 -2.16 15.61 -4.29
C VAL A 18 -3.64 15.83 -4.06
N VAL A 19 -4.40 14.73 -4.08
CA VAL A 19 -5.83 14.71 -3.80
C VAL A 19 -6.10 13.67 -2.72
N SER A 20 -7.05 13.97 -1.83
CA SER A 20 -7.49 13.01 -0.82
C SER A 20 -8.34 11.93 -1.46
N THR A 21 -8.11 10.68 -1.06
CA THR A 21 -8.93 9.54 -1.48
C THR A 21 -10.15 9.38 -0.58
N ILE A 22 -11.27 8.97 -1.18
CA ILE A 22 -12.49 8.54 -0.49
C ILE A 22 -12.40 7.04 -0.27
N GLU A 23 -12.55 6.61 0.99
CA GLU A 23 -12.61 5.21 1.41
C GLU A 23 -14.05 4.89 1.86
N ASP A 24 -14.56 3.72 1.50
CA ASP A 24 -15.84 3.24 2.02
C ASP A 24 -15.66 2.76 3.47
N GLU A 25 -16.60 3.11 4.36
CA GLU A 25 -16.60 2.60 5.72
C GLU A 25 -17.14 1.16 5.78
N PRO A 26 -16.52 0.27 6.59
CA PRO A 26 -17.05 -1.08 6.79
C PRO A 26 -18.47 -1.04 7.39
N PRO A 27 -19.35 -2.02 7.09
CA PRO A 27 -19.03 -3.36 6.59
C PRO A 27 -19.28 -3.61 5.09
N VAL A 28 -19.81 -2.64 4.34
CA VAL A 28 -20.20 -2.86 2.93
C VAL A 28 -19.18 -2.25 1.99
N MET A 29 -18.21 -3.06 1.56
CA MET A 29 -17.19 -2.67 0.58
C MET A 29 -17.44 -3.44 -0.73
N ASP A 30 -18.40 -2.97 -1.53
CA ASP A 30 -18.71 -3.55 -2.84
C ASP A 30 -17.81 -2.91 -3.92
N THR A 31 -16.63 -3.48 -4.11
CA THR A 31 -15.61 -3.00 -5.06
C THR A 31 -16.02 -3.17 -6.52
N THR A 32 -17.13 -3.87 -6.81
CA THR A 32 -17.67 -4.01 -8.17
C THR A 32 -18.38 -2.75 -8.66
N ARG A 33 -18.80 -1.88 -7.74
CA ARG A 33 -19.42 -0.58 -8.06
C ARG A 33 -18.38 0.41 -8.56
N LEU A 34 -18.89 1.48 -9.18
CA LEU A 34 -18.08 2.63 -9.58
C LEU A 34 -17.21 3.14 -8.43
N ASN A 35 -15.99 3.56 -8.74
CA ASN A 35 -15.06 4.09 -7.75
C ASN A 35 -15.61 5.42 -7.18
N PRO A 36 -15.77 5.56 -5.85
CA PRO A 36 -16.25 6.80 -5.23
C PRO A 36 -15.33 7.99 -5.48
N ASN A 37 -14.06 7.76 -5.82
CA ASN A 37 -13.10 8.79 -6.23
C ASN A 37 -13.39 9.35 -7.64
N GLY A 38 -14.33 8.76 -8.39
CA GLY A 38 -14.65 9.14 -9.76
C GLY A 38 -13.59 8.75 -10.80
N ASP A 39 -12.49 8.13 -10.35
CA ASP A 39 -11.40 7.68 -11.20
C ASP A 39 -11.40 6.15 -11.32
N GLU A 40 -11.55 5.67 -12.54
CA GLU A 40 -11.56 4.24 -12.86
C GLU A 40 -10.18 3.83 -13.35
N SER A 41 -9.49 3.03 -12.53
CA SER A 41 -8.18 2.50 -12.88
C SER A 41 -8.29 1.12 -13.53
N ASP A 42 -7.61 0.93 -14.66
CA ASP A 42 -7.50 -0.40 -15.27
C ASP A 42 -6.50 -1.29 -14.51
N ASN A 43 -5.36 -0.71 -14.12
CA ASN A 43 -4.22 -1.43 -13.57
C ASN A 43 -3.83 -0.85 -12.20
N LEU A 44 -3.48 -1.73 -11.27
CA LEU A 44 -2.87 -1.39 -9.98
C LEU A 44 -1.57 -2.17 -9.81
N ASP A 45 -0.45 -1.46 -9.74
CA ASP A 45 0.87 -2.03 -9.55
C ASP A 45 1.35 -1.75 -8.12
N LEU A 46 1.58 -2.80 -7.32
CA LEU A 46 2.05 -2.69 -5.94
C LEU A 46 3.50 -3.15 -5.81
N ASP A 47 4.38 -2.27 -5.34
CA ASP A 47 5.75 -2.63 -4.95
C ASP A 47 5.74 -3.25 -3.55
N MET A 48 5.73 -4.58 -3.51
CA MET A 48 5.70 -5.34 -2.27
C MET A 48 6.97 -5.17 -1.44
N ASN A 49 8.09 -4.74 -2.04
CA ASN A 49 9.31 -4.46 -1.29
C ASN A 49 9.17 -3.22 -0.39
N SER A 50 8.24 -2.33 -0.69
CA SER A 50 7.91 -1.18 0.17
C SER A 50 6.84 -1.53 1.22
N ILE A 51 5.92 -2.44 0.88
CA ILE A 51 4.77 -2.80 1.72
C ILE A 51 5.14 -3.77 2.84
N VAL A 52 5.93 -4.81 2.55
CA VAL A 52 6.23 -5.89 3.50
C VAL A 52 7.16 -5.49 4.67
N PRO A 53 8.29 -4.76 4.46
CA PRO A 53 9.26 -4.47 5.54
C PRO A 53 8.69 -3.87 6.82
N PRO A 54 7.82 -2.84 6.77
CA PRO A 54 7.32 -2.18 7.98
C PRO A 54 6.61 -3.13 8.95
N TYR A 55 6.07 -4.26 8.48
CA TYR A 55 5.37 -5.24 9.31
C TYR A 55 6.29 -6.23 10.02
N PHE A 56 7.57 -6.31 9.64
CA PHE A 56 8.58 -7.09 10.35
C PHE A 56 9.36 -6.28 11.39
N LEU A 57 9.50 -4.98 11.17
CA LEU A 57 10.20 -4.04 12.06
C LEU A 57 9.33 -2.79 12.28
N PRO A 58 8.19 -2.92 12.98
CA PRO A 58 7.30 -1.78 13.18
C PRO A 58 7.90 -0.78 14.17
N ASP A 59 7.94 0.50 13.79
CA ASP A 59 8.53 1.58 14.60
C ASP A 59 7.84 1.68 15.98
N GLY A 60 8.59 1.39 17.04
CA GLY A 60 8.11 1.50 18.42
C GLY A 60 7.10 0.44 18.87
N LEU A 61 6.86 -0.60 18.06
CA LEU A 61 5.97 -1.71 18.40
C LEU A 61 6.75 -3.02 18.55
N PRO A 62 6.22 -4.01 19.30
CA PRO A 62 6.85 -5.31 19.39
C PRO A 62 6.90 -5.98 18.00
N PRO A 63 7.97 -6.75 17.70
CA PRO A 63 8.04 -7.51 16.47
C PRO A 63 6.88 -8.51 16.39
N PRO A 64 6.45 -8.87 15.17
CA PRO A 64 5.40 -9.85 14.97
C PRO A 64 5.75 -11.18 15.64
N LYS A 65 4.73 -11.88 16.15
CA LYS A 65 4.92 -13.17 16.84
C LYS A 65 5.06 -14.34 15.87
N SER A 66 4.57 -14.16 14.64
CA SER A 66 4.58 -15.20 13.61
C SER A 66 4.51 -14.61 12.20
N TYR A 67 4.98 -15.36 11.21
CA TYR A 67 4.78 -15.02 9.80
C TYR A 67 3.30 -14.87 9.45
N LYS A 68 2.42 -15.64 10.11
CA LYS A 68 0.98 -15.58 9.90
C LYS A 68 0.42 -14.20 10.23
N ASP A 69 0.85 -13.61 11.34
CA ASP A 69 0.39 -12.28 11.76
C ASP A 69 0.85 -11.20 10.78
N VAL A 70 2.09 -11.32 10.26
CA VAL A 70 2.62 -10.42 9.23
C VAL A 70 1.80 -10.52 7.94
N PHE A 71 1.57 -11.73 7.44
CA PHE A 71 0.81 -11.91 6.22
C PHE A 71 -0.62 -11.40 6.35
N LEU A 72 -1.27 -11.60 7.49
CA LEU A 72 -2.61 -11.06 7.73
C LEU A 72 -2.62 -9.53 7.68
N ALA A 73 -1.62 -8.87 8.28
CA ALA A 73 -1.49 -7.42 8.23
C ALA A 73 -1.23 -6.90 6.81
N VAL A 74 -0.36 -7.58 6.05
CA VAL A 74 -0.08 -7.25 4.65
C VAL A 74 -1.33 -7.43 3.78
N PHE A 75 -2.08 -8.53 3.94
CA PHE A 75 -3.32 -8.76 3.19
C PHE A 75 -4.38 -7.70 3.50
N ASN A 76 -4.58 -7.37 4.77
CA ASN A 76 -5.50 -6.29 5.14
C ASN A 76 -5.12 -4.94 4.50
N TYR A 77 -3.81 -4.67 4.37
CA TYR A 77 -3.33 -3.46 3.72
C TYR A 77 -3.54 -3.47 2.20
N ILE A 78 -3.29 -4.60 1.54
CA ILE A 78 -3.58 -4.80 0.12
C ILE A 78 -5.09 -4.64 -0.13
N ASP A 79 -5.94 -5.26 0.68
CA ASP A 79 -7.40 -5.18 0.56
C ASP A 79 -7.90 -3.73 0.68
N ARG A 80 -7.32 -2.95 1.59
CA ARG A 80 -7.59 -1.51 1.71
C ARG A 80 -7.16 -0.73 0.47
N ILE A 81 -5.95 -0.94 -0.06
CA ILE A 81 -5.52 -0.23 -1.28
C ILE A 81 -6.41 -0.62 -2.47
N PHE A 82 -6.71 -1.92 -2.59
CA PHE A 82 -7.56 -2.44 -3.65
C PHE A 82 -8.96 -1.80 -3.61
N SER A 83 -9.54 -1.61 -2.43
CA SER A 83 -10.88 -1.01 -2.32
C SER A 83 -10.93 0.47 -2.66
N ILE A 84 -9.82 1.19 -2.46
CA ILE A 84 -9.64 2.59 -2.83
C ILE A 84 -9.51 2.73 -4.34
N VAL A 85 -8.63 1.93 -4.97
CA VAL A 85 -8.26 2.08 -6.39
C VAL A 85 -9.24 1.37 -7.34
N ARG A 86 -9.77 0.21 -6.93
CA ARG A 86 -10.69 -0.65 -7.70
C ARG A 86 -10.21 -0.97 -9.12
N PRO A 87 -9.02 -1.60 -9.29
CA PRO A 87 -8.51 -1.93 -10.61
C PRO A 87 -9.48 -2.84 -11.39
N ARG A 88 -9.73 -2.53 -12.67
CA ARG A 88 -10.72 -3.23 -13.50
C ARG A 88 -10.15 -4.37 -14.35
N LYS A 89 -8.83 -4.39 -14.57
CA LYS A 89 -8.17 -5.35 -15.46
C LYS A 89 -7.02 -6.09 -14.80
N LEU A 90 -6.11 -5.39 -14.13
CA LEU A 90 -4.87 -5.98 -13.62
C LEU A 90 -4.56 -5.51 -12.20
N LEU A 91 -4.27 -6.46 -11.32
CA LEU A 91 -3.52 -6.25 -10.09
C LEU A 91 -2.16 -6.93 -10.25
N TYR A 92 -1.08 -6.14 -10.25
CA TYR A 92 0.29 -6.65 -10.33
C TYR A 92 0.99 -6.45 -8.99
N LEU A 93 1.48 -7.54 -8.40
CA LEU A 93 2.22 -7.51 -7.13
C LEU A 93 3.70 -7.76 -7.43
N ALA A 94 4.49 -6.70 -7.44
CA ALA A 94 5.91 -6.74 -7.76
C ALA A 94 6.72 -7.13 -6.51
N ILE A 95 7.36 -8.29 -6.54
CA ILE A 95 8.36 -8.69 -5.54
C ILE A 95 9.72 -8.71 -6.23
N GLY A 96 10.64 -7.89 -5.72
CA GLY A 96 11.98 -7.74 -6.28
C GLY A 96 12.98 -8.62 -5.55
N PRO A 97 14.16 -8.86 -6.15
CA PRO A 97 15.23 -9.64 -5.54
C PRO A 97 15.97 -8.87 -4.44
N SER A 98 15.30 -8.00 -3.65
CA SER A 98 15.95 -7.31 -2.53
C SER A 98 16.27 -8.32 -1.40
N LEU A 99 17.33 -9.08 -1.66
CA LEU A 99 17.90 -10.16 -0.86
C LEU A 99 18.36 -9.70 0.53
N GLU A 100 18.53 -8.40 0.74
CA GLU A 100 19.03 -7.87 2.02
C GLU A 100 17.96 -7.75 3.11
N LEU A 101 16.69 -7.64 2.75
CA LEU A 101 15.63 -7.43 3.73
C LEU A 101 15.13 -8.76 4.30
N PHE A 102 14.82 -9.73 3.43
CA PHE A 102 14.39 -11.07 3.86
C PHE A 102 15.50 -11.87 4.54
N SER A 103 16.79 -11.60 4.25
CA SER A 103 17.90 -12.26 4.94
C SER A 103 18.12 -11.78 6.38
N LYS A 104 17.63 -10.58 6.72
CA LYS A 104 17.70 -9.99 8.08
C LYS A 104 16.46 -10.26 8.92
N ILE A 105 15.36 -10.65 8.29
CA ILE A 105 14.11 -11.05 8.96
C ILE A 105 14.28 -12.49 9.48
N LYS A 106 14.74 -12.61 10.73
CA LYS A 106 14.62 -13.83 11.51
C LYS A 106 13.45 -13.64 12.48
N LEU A 107 12.39 -14.43 12.29
CA LEU A 107 11.44 -14.72 13.36
C LEU A 107 12.00 -15.79 14.28
#